data_AF-A0A1F3EF75-F1
#
_entry.id   AF-A0A1F3EF75-F1
#
_cell.length_a   1.000
_cell.length_b   1.000
_cell.length_c   1.000
_cell.angle_alpha   90.00
_cell.angle_beta   90.00
_cell.angle_gamma   90.00
#
_symmetry.space_group_name_H-M   'P 1'
#
loop_
_entity.id
_entity.type
_entity.pdbx_description
1 polymer ?
#
loop_
_entity_poly.entity_id
_entity_poly.type
_entity_poly.pdbx_seq_one_letter_code
_entity_poly.pdbx_strand_id
1 'polypeptide(L)'
;MSKVNKSREILKEMSRKADEIRAKKVATAETEADKKFWLNRSVNWILLHEIYEVGEATEFKPFEQWKREGATVRRNQKAFVIWGQLVEADEFSFHPLVYLFSNLQVYKPQHKEQEQPEPEQKPDFNAVNGDDL
;
A
#
# COMPACT_ATOMS: atom_id res chain seq x y z
N MET A 1 6.69 23.76 -23.72
CA MET A 1 5.73 23.64 -22.60
C MET A 1 6.26 22.59 -21.64
N SER A 2 6.73 22.99 -20.45
CA SER A 2 7.16 22.05 -19.43
C SER A 2 5.95 21.22 -19.00
N LYS A 3 6.01 19.89 -19.13
CA LYS A 3 5.01 19.00 -18.52
C LYS A 3 5.09 19.24 -17.02
N VAL A 4 4.18 20.05 -16.48
CA VAL A 4 4.04 20.23 -15.03
C VAL A 4 3.97 18.83 -14.42
N ASN A 5 4.95 18.54 -13.56
CA ASN A 5 5.13 17.21 -13.01
C ASN A 5 3.94 16.91 -12.09
N LYS A 6 3.00 16.06 -12.53
CA LYS A 6 1.76 15.74 -11.79
C LYS A 6 2.03 15.34 -10.33
N SER A 7 3.16 14.68 -10.08
CA SER A 7 3.57 14.30 -8.73
C SER A 7 3.78 15.53 -7.83
N ARG A 8 4.34 16.61 -8.38
CA ARG A 8 4.56 17.87 -7.66
C ARG A 8 3.25 18.52 -7.24
N GLU A 9 2.23 18.50 -8.10
CA GLU A 9 0.93 19.06 -7.77
C GLU A 9 0.21 18.24 -6.70
N ILE A 10 0.30 16.91 -6.77
CA ILE A 10 -0.21 16.02 -5.72
C ILE A 10 0.47 16.30 -4.38
N LEU A 11 1.81 16.43 -4.38
CA LEU A 11 2.58 16.75 -3.18
C LEU A 11 2.15 18.09 -2.57
N LYS A 12 2.09 19.15 -3.38
CA LYS A 12 1.62 20.48 -2.93
C LYS A 12 0.24 20.40 -2.30
N GLU A 13 -0.69 19.70 -2.96
CA GLU A 13 -2.06 19.54 -2.47
C GLU A 13 -2.10 18.80 -1.13
N MET A 14 -1.33 17.73 -0.99
CA MET A 14 -1.23 16.96 0.24
C MET A 14 -0.63 17.77 1.39
N SER A 15 0.41 18.55 1.13
CA SER A 15 0.97 19.46 2.15
C SER A 15 -0.04 20.50 2.57
N ARG A 16 -0.73 21.14 1.61
CA ARG A 16 -1.76 22.14 1.91
C ARG A 16 -2.83 21.57 2.82
N LYS A 17 -3.40 20.40 2.48
CA LYS A 17 -4.41 19.74 3.32
C LYS A 17 -3.89 19.40 4.71
N ALA A 18 -2.66 18.89 4.81
CA ALA A 18 -2.07 18.57 6.10
C ALA A 18 -1.87 19.82 6.97
N ASP A 19 -1.42 20.94 6.38
CA ASP A 19 -1.25 22.21 7.06
C ASP A 19 -2.59 22.81 7.50
N GLU A 20 -3.63 22.74 6.67
CA GLU A 20 -5.00 23.17 7.01
C GLU A 20 -5.55 22.36 8.20
N ILE A 21 -5.38 21.03 8.19
CA ILE A 21 -5.78 20.17 9.30
C ILE A 21 -4.99 20.52 10.57
N ARG A 22 -3.66 20.69 10.46
CA ARG A 22 -2.82 21.08 11.59
C ARG A 22 -3.29 22.40 12.20
N ALA A 23 -3.48 23.42 11.36
CA ALA A 23 -3.92 24.75 11.79
C ALA A 23 -5.27 24.67 12.49
N LYS A 24 -6.23 23.93 11.93
CA LYS A 24 -7.55 23.71 12.55
C LYS A 24 -7.43 23.06 13.91
N LYS A 25 -6.66 21.96 14.03
CA LYS A 25 -6.50 21.23 15.29
C LYS A 25 -5.79 22.06 16.37
N VAL A 26 -4.79 22.86 15.99
CA VAL A 26 -4.11 23.80 16.91
C VAL A 26 -5.07 24.89 17.37
N ALA A 27 -5.89 25.44 16.48
CA ALA A 27 -6.86 26.48 16.82
C ALA A 27 -7.96 25.97 17.76
N THR A 28 -8.36 24.71 17.62
CA THR A 28 -9.39 24.07 18.46
C THR A 28 -8.85 23.38 19.71
N ALA A 29 -7.53 23.38 19.93
CA ALA A 29 -6.92 22.70 21.06
C ALA A 29 -7.11 23.51 22.35
N GLU A 30 -7.65 22.85 23.37
CA GLU A 30 -7.97 23.46 24.68
C GLU A 30 -6.73 23.62 25.57
N THR A 31 -5.73 22.73 25.40
CA THR A 31 -4.52 22.72 26.21
C THR A 31 -3.27 23.04 25.39
N GLU A 32 -2.26 23.60 26.04
CA GLU A 32 -0.95 23.82 25.42
C GLU A 32 -0.25 22.51 25.04
N ALA A 33 -0.53 21.43 25.79
CA ALA A 33 -0.02 20.10 25.46
C ALA A 33 -0.59 19.60 24.13
N ASP A 34 -1.89 19.77 23.91
CA ASP A 34 -2.56 19.37 22.66
C ASP A 34 -2.08 20.23 21.48
N LYS A 35 -1.95 21.55 21.67
CA LYS A 35 -1.36 22.43 20.65
C LYS A 35 0.03 21.95 20.24
N LYS A 36 0.90 21.68 21.23
CA LYS A 36 2.25 21.18 20.99
C LYS A 36 2.25 19.80 20.31
N PHE A 37 1.31 18.92 20.65
CA PHE A 37 1.13 17.64 20.00
C PHE A 37 0.90 17.81 18.49
N TRP A 38 -0.07 18.65 18.12
CA TRP A 38 -0.43 18.93 16.72
C TRP A 38 0.68 19.65 15.95
N LEU A 39 1.33 20.63 16.57
CA LEU A 39 2.46 21.35 15.97
C LEU A 39 3.62 20.42 15.62
N ASN A 40 3.82 19.36 16.42
CA ASN A 40 4.91 18.40 16.22
C ASN A 40 4.55 17.24 15.27
N ARG A 41 3.35 17.23 14.64
CA ARG A 41 2.98 16.19 13.67
C ARG A 41 3.56 16.49 12.28
N SER A 42 4.26 15.52 11.71
CA SER A 42 4.73 15.59 10.33
C SER A 42 3.56 15.53 9.33
N VAL A 43 3.80 15.99 8.10
CA VAL A 43 2.81 15.89 7.01
C VAL A 43 2.36 14.45 6.84
N ASN A 44 3.29 13.49 6.75
CA ASN A 44 2.98 12.07 6.64
C ASN A 44 2.13 11.54 7.80
N TRP A 45 2.39 11.98 9.03
CA TRP A 45 1.57 11.57 10.18
C TRP A 45 0.12 12.05 10.01
N ILE A 46 -0.07 13.32 9.65
CA ILE A 46 -1.42 13.90 9.45
C ILE A 46 -2.14 13.20 8.30
N LEU A 47 -1.45 12.95 7.18
CA LEU A 47 -2.03 12.22 6.06
C LEU A 47 -2.55 10.84 6.49
N LEU A 48 -1.74 10.08 7.21
CA LEU A 48 -2.11 8.73 7.65
C LEU A 48 -3.27 8.74 8.67
N HIS A 49 -3.24 9.63 9.66
CA HIS A 49 -4.19 9.56 10.77
C HIS A 49 -5.46 10.38 10.57
N GLU A 50 -5.37 11.51 9.85
CA GLU A 50 -6.49 12.45 9.70
C GLU A 50 -7.13 12.43 8.30
N ILE A 51 -6.41 11.96 7.27
CA ILE A 51 -6.97 11.88 5.90
C ILE A 51 -7.32 10.44 5.55
N TYR A 52 -6.37 9.53 5.77
CA TYR A 52 -6.57 8.12 5.44
C TYR A 52 -7.21 7.31 6.56
N GLU A 53 -7.22 7.84 7.78
CA GLU A 53 -7.82 7.22 8.98
C GLU A 53 -7.38 5.75 9.13
N VAL A 54 -6.06 5.51 9.08
CA VAL A 54 -5.46 4.16 9.00
C VAL A 54 -5.72 3.24 10.21
N GLY A 55 -6.47 3.72 11.21
CA GLY A 55 -6.85 2.96 12.40
C GLY A 55 -5.63 2.46 13.18
N GLU A 56 -5.66 1.18 13.53
CA GLU A 56 -4.60 0.51 14.31
C GLU A 56 -3.46 -0.05 13.45
N ALA A 57 -3.31 0.42 12.21
CA ALA A 57 -2.23 0.00 11.34
C ALA A 57 -0.85 0.35 11.94
N THR A 58 0.04 -0.63 12.03
CA THR A 58 1.37 -0.49 12.64
C THR A 58 2.50 -0.56 11.64
N GLU A 59 2.29 -1.20 10.48
CA GLU A 59 3.29 -1.35 9.44
C GLU A 59 2.76 -0.88 8.10
N PHE A 60 3.61 -0.17 7.35
CA PHE A 60 3.31 0.33 6.01
C PHE A 60 4.48 0.01 5.08
N LYS A 61 4.20 -0.71 4.00
CA LYS A 61 5.23 -1.12 3.03
C LYS A 61 4.72 -0.98 1.60
N PRO A 62 5.61 -0.77 0.61
CA PRO A 62 5.25 -0.86 -0.79
C PRO A 62 4.75 -2.27 -1.14
N PHE A 63 3.94 -2.36 -2.20
CA PHE A 63 3.41 -3.65 -2.68
C PHE A 63 4.50 -4.70 -2.92
N GLU A 64 5.60 -4.32 -3.57
CA GLU A 64 6.71 -5.24 -3.86
C GLU A 64 7.37 -5.82 -2.62
N GLN A 65 7.41 -5.05 -1.52
CA GLN A 65 7.95 -5.53 -0.26
C GLN A 65 7.00 -6.53 0.40
N TRP A 66 5.69 -6.25 0.44
CA TRP A 66 4.71 -7.21 0.93
C TRP A 66 4.75 -8.52 0.14
N LYS A 67 4.84 -8.44 -1.19
CA LYS A 67 4.97 -9.60 -2.08
C LYS A 67 6.22 -10.43 -1.76
N ARG A 68 7.37 -9.77 -1.53
CA ARG A 68 8.61 -10.43 -1.12
C ARG A 68 8.49 -11.13 0.24
N GLU A 69 7.70 -10.58 1.14
CA GLU A 69 7.40 -11.16 2.45
C GLU A 69 6.30 -12.24 2.41
N GLY A 70 5.88 -12.67 1.22
CA GLY A 70 4.85 -13.69 1.03
C GLY A 70 3.43 -13.22 1.36
N ALA A 71 3.21 -11.90 1.44
CA ALA A 71 1.91 -11.30 1.63
C ALA A 71 1.32 -10.81 0.30
N THR A 72 0.01 -10.73 0.22
CA THR A 72 -0.72 -10.17 -0.92
C THR A 72 -1.72 -9.13 -0.43
N VAL A 73 -1.83 -8.02 -1.14
CA VAL A 73 -2.83 -6.98 -0.86
C VAL A 73 -4.22 -7.53 -1.18
N ARG A 74 -5.17 -7.36 -0.25
CA ARG A 74 -6.57 -7.75 -0.43
C ARG A 74 -7.17 -7.02 -1.63
N ARG A 75 -8.09 -7.68 -2.33
CA ARG A 75 -8.76 -7.11 -3.51
C ARG A 75 -9.42 -5.76 -3.17
N ASN A 76 -9.34 -4.81 -4.11
CA ASN A 76 -9.92 -3.46 -4.02
C ASN A 76 -9.33 -2.54 -2.93
N GLN A 77 -8.23 -2.92 -2.28
CA GLN A 77 -7.51 -2.02 -1.40
C GLN A 77 -6.74 -0.96 -2.19
N LYS A 78 -6.79 0.28 -1.72
CA LYS A 78 -6.06 1.42 -2.31
C LYS A 78 -4.80 1.71 -1.49
N ALA A 79 -3.72 2.06 -2.18
CA ALA A 79 -2.50 2.50 -1.51
C ALA A 79 -2.70 3.88 -0.85
N PHE A 80 -2.02 4.07 0.27
CA PHE A 80 -1.80 5.38 0.86
C PHE A 80 -0.68 6.08 0.11
N VAL A 81 -0.97 7.26 -0.43
CA VAL A 81 0.02 8.11 -1.09
C VAL A 81 0.62 9.01 -0.03
N ILE A 82 1.94 8.96 0.15
CA ILE A 82 2.68 9.76 1.13
C ILE A 82 3.94 10.40 0.52
N TRP A 83 4.56 11.30 1.28
CA TRP A 83 5.89 11.83 0.95
C TRP A 83 6.95 10.76 1.18
N GLY A 84 7.74 10.48 0.14
CA GLY A 84 8.91 9.64 0.23
C GLY A 84 10.13 10.38 0.77
N GLN A 85 11.05 9.60 1.33
CA GLN A 85 12.36 10.09 1.70
C GLN A 85 13.25 10.18 0.46
N LEU A 86 14.02 11.26 0.34
CA LEU A 86 15.09 11.38 -0.64
C LEU A 86 16.26 10.50 -0.22
N VAL A 87 16.74 9.64 -1.13
CA VAL A 87 17.90 8.78 -0.88
C VAL A 87 19.19 9.59 -1.01
N GLU A 88 19.24 10.48 -1.99
CA GLU A 88 20.26 11.51 -2.19
C GLU A 88 19.54 12.80 -2.59
N ALA A 89 19.95 13.93 -2.02
CA ALA A 89 19.31 15.22 -2.25
C ALA A 89 20.31 16.20 -2.86
N ASP A 90 20.00 16.71 -4.05
CA ASP A 90 20.62 17.88 -4.65
C ASP A 90 19.68 19.10 -4.62
N GLU A 91 20.14 20.26 -5.08
CA GLU A 91 19.37 21.51 -5.08
C GLU A 91 18.06 21.43 -5.90
N PHE A 92 17.98 20.47 -6.83
CA PHE A 92 16.83 20.27 -7.71
C PHE A 92 16.00 19.03 -7.33
N SER A 93 16.35 18.37 -6.23
CA SER A 93 15.73 17.13 -5.82
C SER A 93 14.38 17.39 -5.17
N PHE A 94 13.38 16.64 -5.63
CA PHE A 94 12.04 16.67 -5.08
C PHE A 94 11.76 15.36 -4.37
N HIS A 95 11.10 15.46 -3.22
CA HIS A 95 10.58 14.29 -2.54
C HIS A 95 9.72 13.45 -3.50
N PRO A 96 9.96 12.13 -3.60
CA PRO A 96 9.14 11.27 -4.45
C PRO A 96 7.77 11.04 -3.81
N LEU A 97 6.76 10.72 -4.62
CA LEU A 97 5.53 10.11 -4.12
C LEU A 97 5.75 8.63 -3.90
N VAL A 98 5.31 8.13 -2.75
CA VAL A 98 5.40 6.72 -2.40
C VAL A 98 4.00 6.18 -2.13
N TYR A 99 3.75 4.96 -2.63
CA TYR A 99 2.51 4.22 -2.48
C TYR A 99 2.74 3.09 -1.48
N LEU A 100 2.10 3.18 -0.32
CA LEU A 100 2.22 2.19 0.74
C LEU A 100 0.89 1.48 0.98
N PHE A 101 0.96 0.25 1.46
CA PHE A 101 -0.17 -0.50 1.98
C PHE A 101 0.11 -0.86 3.43
N SER A 102 -0.93 -0.82 4.28
CA SER A 102 -0.77 -1.23 5.68
C SER A 102 -0.85 -2.73 5.87
N ASN A 103 -0.39 -3.21 7.04
CA ASN A 103 -0.58 -4.58 7.48
C ASN A 103 -2.06 -5.02 7.52
N LEU A 104 -2.99 -4.08 7.71
CA LEU A 104 -4.43 -4.37 7.70
C LEU A 104 -4.99 -4.62 6.29
N GLN A 105 -4.28 -4.19 5.25
CA GLN A 105 -4.71 -4.32 3.85
C GLN A 105 -4.19 -5.59 3.18
N VAL A 106 -3.36 -6.38 3.85
CA VAL A 106 -2.75 -7.59 3.29
C VAL A 106 -3.29 -8.86 3.94
N TYR A 107 -3.00 -9.99 3.31
CA TYR A 107 -3.14 -11.33 3.88
C TYR A 107 -1.95 -12.18 3.44
N LYS A 108 -1.56 -13.15 4.25
CA LYS A 108 -0.58 -14.17 3.86
C LYS A 108 -1.34 -15.41 3.42
N PRO A 109 -1.32 -15.79 2.13
CA PRO A 109 -1.92 -17.05 1.71
C PRO A 109 -1.25 -18.18 2.50
N GLN A 110 -2.04 -19.01 3.17
CA GLN A 110 -1.54 -20.30 3.65
C GLN A 110 -1.09 -21.09 2.42
N HIS A 111 0.13 -21.64 2.47
CA HIS A 111 0.66 -22.49 1.42
C HIS A 111 -0.31 -23.65 1.23
N LYS A 112 -1.13 -23.62 0.17
CA LYS A 112 -1.80 -24.84 -0.29
C LYS A 112 -0.69 -25.69 -0.87
N GLU A 113 -0.30 -26.76 -0.20
CA GLU A 113 0.34 -27.88 -0.87
C GLU A 113 -0.54 -28.19 -2.08
N GLN A 114 0.00 -27.97 -3.28
CA GLN A 114 -0.69 -28.38 -4.49
C GLN A 114 -0.70 -29.91 -4.42
N GLU A 115 -1.84 -30.50 -4.08
CA GLU A 115 -2.11 -31.90 -4.39
C GLU A 115 -1.82 -32.06 -5.88
N GLN A 116 -0.75 -32.79 -6.20
CA GLN A 116 -0.49 -33.15 -7.58
C GLN A 116 -1.73 -33.90 -8.07
N PRO A 117 -2.31 -33.56 -9.24
CA PRO A 117 -3.38 -34.37 -9.80
C PRO A 117 -2.81 -35.79 -9.97
N GLU A 118 -3.48 -36.75 -9.34
CA GLU A 118 -3.21 -38.18 -9.50
C GLU A 118 -3.13 -38.47 -11.01
N PRO A 119 -2.07 -39.16 -11.48
CA PRO A 119 -1.89 -39.35 -12.91
C PRO A 119 -3.10 -40.08 -13.49
N GLU A 120 -3.83 -39.42 -14.40
CA GLU A 120 -4.96 -39.99 -15.11
C GLU A 120 -4.52 -41.32 -15.75
N GLN A 121 -5.09 -42.43 -15.25
CA GLN A 121 -4.94 -43.73 -15.89
C GLN A 121 -5.61 -43.64 -17.26
N LYS A 122 -4.81 -43.66 -18.32
CA LYS A 122 -5.31 -43.74 -19.69
C LYS A 122 -6.09 -45.06 -19.84
N PRO A 123 -7.33 -45.06 -20.36
CA PRO A 123 -8.00 -46.30 -20.70
C PRO A 123 -7.21 -47.01 -21.80
N ASP A 124 -6.84 -48.25 -21.55
CA ASP A 124 -6.22 -49.14 -22.54
C ASP A 124 -7.27 -49.50 -23.60
N PHE A 125 -7.12 -48.92 -24.80
CA PHE A 125 -8.07 -49.09 -25.89
C PHE A 125 -7.76 -50.28 -26.80
N ASN A 126 -6.95 -51.24 -26.35
CA ASN A 126 -6.68 -52.48 -27.07
C ASN A 126 -7.33 -53.69 -26.39
N ALA A 127 -8.64 -53.82 -26.58
CA ALA A 127 -9.29 -55.13 -26.53
C ALA A 127 -10.38 -55.21 -27.59
N VAL A 128 -10.26 -56.27 -28.42
CA VAL A 128 -11.23 -56.78 -29.39
C VAL A 128 -11.12 -56.19 -30.82
N ASN A 129 -10.08 -56.65 -31.53
CA ASN A 129 -10.27 -57.20 -32.87
C ASN A 129 -10.01 -58.71 -32.77
N GLY A 130 -11.00 -59.54 -33.07
CA GLY A 130 -10.85 -60.98 -33.06
C GLY A 130 -12.19 -61.71 -33.00
N ASP A 131 -12.65 -62.10 -34.18
CA ASP A 131 -13.47 -63.28 -34.47
C ASP A 131 -14.94 -63.28 -34.01
N ASP A 132 -15.85 -63.15 -34.98
CA ASP A 132 -16.95 -64.10 -35.16
C ASP A 132 -17.51 -64.01 -36.60
N LEU A 133 -17.13 -65.04 -37.38
CA LEU A 133 -17.83 -65.75 -38.47
C LEU A 133 -18.75 -64.99 -39.45
#